data_AF-A0A1S9CSK7-F1
#
_entry.id   AF-A0A1S9CSK7-F1
#
_cell.length_a   1.000
_cell.length_b   1.000
_cell.length_c   1.000
_cell.angle_alpha   90.00
_cell.angle_beta   90.00
_cell.angle_gamma   90.00
#
_symmetry.space_group_name_H-M   'P 1'
#
loop_
_entity.id
_entity.type
_entity.pdbx_description
1 polymer ?
#
loop_
_entity_poly.entity_id
_entity_poly.type
_entity_poly.pdbx_seq_one_letter_code
_entity_poly.pdbx_strand_id
1 'polypeptide(L)'
;MWIFLDTRIEKGENEDSYAETRTLSEGTIIQQNGTLYAPYSFFIENYWYDSIQFVGETEAITVKDLNVTVNGSSNNIRGCTIEGTNYISIRDFSDLLANTNQSFEIGWNDVSKEIELSSKSGINTNFESTKISHGSLSDSYIKADDRWFEIQTYSADGTTYFKLRDIANIFGVEIGWDATAGIIVTAE
;
A
#
# COMPACT_ATOMS: atom_id res chain seq x y z
N MET A 1 10.22 21.11 -10.96
CA MET A 1 9.56 19.88 -11.42
C MET A 1 8.16 20.27 -11.84
N TRP A 2 7.81 20.13 -13.12
CA TRP A 2 6.48 20.48 -13.62
C TRP A 2 5.53 19.34 -13.26
N ILE A 3 4.50 19.62 -12.47
CA ILE A 3 3.46 18.65 -12.15
C ILE A 3 2.24 19.01 -13.01
N PHE A 4 1.84 18.09 -13.88
CA PHE A 4 0.56 18.18 -14.57
C PHE A 4 -0.49 17.54 -13.66
N LEU A 5 -1.46 18.32 -13.21
CA LEU A 5 -2.58 17.86 -12.39
C LEU A 5 -3.87 18.17 -13.14
N ASP A 6 -4.80 17.20 -13.13
CA ASP A 6 -6.19 17.44 -13.50
C ASP A 6 -6.86 18.19 -12.34
N THR A 7 -7.38 19.39 -12.61
CA THR A 7 -7.78 20.36 -11.57
C THR A 7 -9.28 20.56 -11.56
N ARG A 8 -10.01 19.99 -10.59
CA ARG A 8 -11.40 20.42 -10.31
C ARG A 8 -11.36 21.69 -9.45
N ILE A 9 -11.82 22.81 -10.00
CA ILE A 9 -11.88 24.11 -9.31
C ILE A 9 -13.30 24.31 -8.78
N GLU A 10 -13.51 24.13 -7.48
CA GLU A 10 -14.77 24.59 -6.86
C GLU A 10 -14.68 26.09 -6.59
N LYS A 11 -15.40 26.86 -7.41
CA LYS A 11 -15.63 28.28 -7.17
C LYS A 11 -16.64 28.40 -6.03
N GLY A 12 -16.31 29.18 -5.00
CA GLY A 12 -17.29 29.55 -3.99
C GLY A 12 -18.52 30.17 -4.68
N GLU A 13 -19.65 29.49 -4.49
CA GLU A 13 -20.99 29.78 -5.02
C GLU A 13 -21.23 29.46 -6.52
N ASN A 14 -21.86 28.29 -6.72
CA ASN A 14 -22.70 27.87 -7.85
C ASN A 14 -22.17 28.15 -9.27
N GLU A 15 -21.40 27.23 -9.84
CA GLU A 15 -21.48 26.80 -11.26
C GLU A 15 -20.45 25.67 -11.51
N ASP A 16 -20.92 24.50 -11.93
CA ASP A 16 -20.08 23.35 -12.31
C ASP A 16 -19.25 23.71 -13.57
N SER A 17 -17.93 23.63 -13.47
CA SER A 17 -17.03 23.82 -14.62
C SER A 17 -16.02 22.66 -14.72
N TYR A 18 -15.92 22.06 -15.90
CA TYR A 18 -15.04 20.94 -16.23
C TYR A 18 -13.58 21.40 -16.42
N ALA A 19 -12.62 20.56 -16.02
CA ALA A 19 -11.19 20.87 -15.93
C ALA A 19 -10.43 20.70 -17.25
N GLU A 20 -9.59 21.68 -17.59
CA GLU A 20 -8.46 21.53 -18.52
C GLU A 20 -7.16 21.42 -17.70
N THR A 21 -6.20 20.58 -18.12
CA THR A 21 -4.88 20.45 -17.47
C THR A 21 -4.08 21.75 -17.58
N ARG A 22 -3.59 22.33 -16.48
CA ARG A 22 -2.89 23.63 -16.50
C ARG A 22 -1.63 23.67 -15.65
N THR A 23 -0.62 24.34 -16.19
CA THR A 23 0.72 24.48 -15.60
C THR A 23 0.75 25.62 -14.59
N LEU A 24 1.11 25.33 -13.33
CA LEU A 24 1.26 26.33 -12.28
C LEU A 24 2.67 26.96 -12.33
N SER A 25 2.75 28.29 -12.15
CA SER A 25 4.01 29.01 -11.95
C SER A 25 4.66 28.63 -10.62
N GLU A 26 5.99 28.55 -10.60
CA GLU A 26 6.84 28.11 -9.47
C GLU A 26 6.30 28.48 -8.08
N GLY A 27 5.83 27.47 -7.34
CA GLY A 27 5.37 27.60 -5.96
C GLY A 27 5.51 26.27 -5.23
N THR A 28 5.82 26.33 -3.93
CA THR A 28 5.88 25.14 -3.06
C THR A 28 4.46 24.70 -2.71
N ILE A 29 4.04 23.55 -3.21
CA ILE A 29 2.76 22.93 -2.88
C ILE A 29 2.97 21.99 -1.68
N ILE A 30 2.12 22.09 -0.66
CA ILE A 30 2.18 21.25 0.55
C ILE A 30 1.07 20.20 0.47
N GLN A 31 1.41 18.92 0.55
CA GLN A 31 0.41 17.84 0.65
C GLN A 31 0.10 17.55 2.12
N GLN A 32 -1.18 17.60 2.52
CA GLN A 32 -1.65 17.09 3.80
C GLN A 32 -2.91 16.26 3.58
N ASN A 33 -2.93 15.02 4.07
CA ASN A 33 -4.08 14.11 3.98
C ASN A 33 -4.67 14.00 2.55
N GLY A 34 -3.82 13.93 1.52
CA GLY A 34 -4.25 13.87 0.11
C GLY A 34 -4.70 15.20 -0.49
N THR A 35 -4.82 16.27 0.31
CA THR A 35 -5.16 17.61 -0.16
C THR A 35 -3.88 18.41 -0.40
N LEU A 36 -3.76 19.06 -1.55
CA LEU A 36 -2.66 19.98 -1.80
C LEU A 36 -3.04 21.41 -1.39
N TYR A 37 -2.13 22.07 -0.69
CA TYR A 37 -2.24 23.44 -0.21
C TYR A 37 -1.18 24.31 -0.88
N ALA A 38 -1.58 25.45 -1.41
CA ALA A 38 -0.67 26.51 -1.79
C ALA A 38 -0.55 27.53 -0.63
N PRO A 39 0.65 27.83 -0.11
CA PRO A 39 0.84 28.73 1.02
C PRO A 39 0.74 30.23 0.65
N TYR A 40 0.60 30.56 -0.63
CA TYR A 40 0.48 31.92 -1.12
C TYR A 40 -0.69 32.06 -2.09
N SER A 41 -1.27 33.26 -2.15
CA SER A 41 -2.27 33.60 -3.15
C SER A 41 -1.67 33.45 -4.56
N PHE A 42 -2.33 32.72 -5.44
CA PHE A 42 -1.88 32.50 -6.83
C PHE A 42 -2.85 33.16 -7.81
N PHE A 43 -2.32 33.51 -8.98
CA PHE A 43 -3.03 34.22 -10.03
C PHE A 43 -3.41 33.27 -11.16
N ILE A 44 -4.71 33.04 -11.36
CA ILE A 44 -5.26 32.18 -12.41
C ILE A 44 -6.38 32.93 -13.12
N GLU A 45 -6.40 32.92 -14.46
CA GLU A 45 -7.47 33.49 -15.30
C GLU A 45 -7.93 34.91 -14.92
N ASN A 46 -7.00 35.79 -14.53
CA ASN A 46 -7.26 37.17 -14.09
C ASN A 46 -7.91 37.32 -12.70
N TYR A 47 -7.91 36.27 -11.87
CA TYR A 47 -8.37 36.32 -10.50
C TYR A 47 -7.27 35.93 -9.52
N TRP A 48 -7.25 36.61 -8.37
CA TRP A 48 -6.46 36.25 -7.21
C TRP A 48 -7.25 35.28 -6.36
N TYR A 49 -6.61 34.18 -5.95
CA TYR A 49 -7.19 33.19 -5.06
C TYR A 49 -6.34 33.11 -3.80
N ASP A 50 -6.97 33.17 -2.62
CA ASP A 50 -6.28 33.09 -1.33
C ASP A 50 -5.93 31.64 -0.93
N SER A 51 -6.64 30.67 -1.50
CA SER A 51 -6.31 29.24 -1.44
C SER A 51 -7.01 28.49 -2.58
N ILE A 52 -6.39 27.44 -3.11
CA ILE A 52 -7.06 26.39 -3.90
C ILE A 52 -6.95 25.13 -3.06
N GLN A 53 -8.06 24.41 -2.95
CA GLN A 53 -8.03 23.01 -2.55
C GLN A 53 -7.84 22.19 -3.82
N PHE A 54 -6.68 21.56 -3.98
CA PHE A 54 -6.58 20.48 -4.97
C PHE A 54 -7.07 19.22 -4.29
N VAL A 55 -8.28 18.81 -4.65
CA VAL A 55 -8.72 17.44 -4.40
C VAL A 55 -8.11 16.62 -5.54
N GLY A 56 -6.89 16.14 -5.33
CA GLY A 56 -6.40 15.05 -6.17
C GLY A 56 -7.40 13.91 -6.01
N GLU A 57 -7.90 13.38 -7.12
CA GLU A 57 -8.79 12.23 -7.10
C GLU A 57 -7.96 11.04 -6.58
N THR A 58 -7.93 10.85 -5.27
CA THR A 58 -7.31 9.66 -4.70
C THR A 58 -8.28 8.54 -4.99
N GLU A 59 -7.93 7.61 -5.88
CA GLU A 59 -8.69 6.37 -5.98
C GLU A 59 -8.78 5.77 -4.58
N ALA A 60 -10.00 5.58 -4.09
CA ALA A 60 -10.21 4.97 -2.79
C ALA A 60 -9.61 3.57 -2.85
N ILE A 61 -8.54 3.33 -2.07
CA ILE A 61 -7.93 2.01 -1.97
C ILE A 61 -9.00 1.04 -1.47
N THR A 62 -9.43 0.16 -2.37
CA THR A 62 -10.51 -0.77 -2.09
C THR A 62 -9.92 -2.12 -1.74
N VAL A 63 -10.23 -2.60 -0.54
CA VAL A 63 -9.95 -3.97 -0.14
C VAL A 63 -10.92 -4.90 -0.86
N LYS A 64 -10.39 -5.93 -1.51
CA LYS A 64 -11.13 -6.91 -2.31
C LYS A 64 -10.49 -8.28 -2.21
N ASP A 65 -11.16 -9.28 -2.78
CA ASP A 65 -10.57 -10.61 -2.92
C ASP A 65 -9.53 -10.61 -4.05
N LEU A 66 -8.37 -11.19 -3.76
CA LEU A 66 -7.28 -11.44 -4.69
C LEU A 66 -7.21 -12.95 -4.95
N ASN A 67 -7.18 -13.34 -6.23
CA ASN A 67 -6.98 -14.73 -6.61
C ASN A 67 -5.49 -15.09 -6.43
N VAL A 68 -5.25 -16.16 -5.69
CA VAL A 68 -3.91 -16.65 -5.34
C VAL A 68 -3.85 -18.14 -5.59
N THR A 69 -2.86 -18.57 -6.37
CA THR A 69 -2.58 -19.99 -6.61
C THR A 69 -1.35 -20.40 -5.82
N VAL A 70 -1.51 -21.32 -4.86
CA VAL A 70 -0.42 -21.87 -4.04
C VAL A 70 -0.13 -23.29 -4.50
N ASN A 71 1.07 -23.55 -5.02
CA ASN A 71 1.49 -24.87 -5.51
C ASN A 71 0.42 -25.56 -6.41
N GLY A 72 -0.24 -24.78 -7.28
CA GLY A 72 -1.29 -25.25 -8.20
C GLY A 72 -2.72 -25.26 -7.66
N SER A 73 -2.95 -24.92 -6.39
CA SER A 73 -4.29 -24.81 -5.79
C SER A 73 -4.76 -23.35 -5.72
N SER A 74 -5.89 -23.04 -6.35
CA SER A 74 -6.47 -21.68 -6.34
C SER A 74 -7.23 -21.39 -5.05
N ASN A 75 -7.00 -20.20 -4.49
CA ASN A 75 -7.55 -19.66 -3.26
C ASN A 75 -7.91 -18.18 -3.48
N ASN A 76 -8.80 -17.66 -2.64
CA ASN A 76 -9.06 -16.22 -2.58
C ASN A 76 -8.68 -15.69 -1.21
N ILE A 77 -7.95 -14.57 -1.18
CA ILE A 77 -7.59 -13.88 0.06
C ILE A 77 -7.97 -12.43 -0.01
N ARG A 78 -8.22 -11.81 1.14
CA ARG A 78 -8.58 -10.40 1.21
C ARG A 78 -7.33 -9.54 1.20
N GLY A 79 -7.31 -8.53 0.33
CA GLY A 79 -6.17 -7.64 0.18
C GLY A 79 -6.48 -6.41 -0.67
N CYS A 80 -5.46 -5.62 -0.98
CA CYS A 80 -5.58 -4.48 -1.87
C CYS A 80 -4.37 -4.36 -2.77
N THR A 81 -4.51 -3.58 -3.84
CA THR A 81 -3.41 -3.24 -4.75
C THR A 81 -3.24 -1.73 -4.71
N ILE A 82 -2.03 -1.27 -4.41
CA ILE A 82 -1.67 0.15 -4.35
C ILE A 82 -0.45 0.31 -5.26
N GLU A 83 -0.58 1.14 -6.31
CA GLU A 83 0.49 1.37 -7.31
C GLU A 83 1.09 0.05 -7.86
N GLY A 84 0.22 -0.93 -8.19
CA GLY A 84 0.63 -2.24 -8.71
C GLY A 84 1.28 -3.18 -7.69
N THR A 85 1.38 -2.80 -6.41
CA THR A 85 1.87 -3.64 -5.32
C THR A 85 0.71 -4.22 -4.53
N ASN A 86 0.74 -5.53 -4.25
CA ASN A 86 -0.29 -6.22 -3.50
C ASN A 86 0.00 -6.22 -1.99
N TYR A 87 -1.03 -5.97 -1.19
CA TYR A 87 -0.98 -5.97 0.27
C TYR A 87 -2.04 -6.93 0.81
N ILE A 88 -1.66 -7.79 1.75
CA ILE A 88 -2.52 -8.86 2.27
C ILE A 88 -2.40 -8.97 3.80
N SER A 89 -3.41 -9.53 4.45
CA SER A 89 -3.31 -9.76 5.89
C SER A 89 -2.30 -10.87 6.20
N ILE A 90 -1.55 -10.72 7.30
CA ILE A 90 -0.56 -11.74 7.69
C ILE A 90 -1.21 -13.05 8.11
N ARG A 91 -2.45 -12.98 8.62
CA ARG A 91 -3.26 -14.14 9.00
C ARG A 91 -3.63 -14.96 7.78
N ASP A 92 -4.21 -14.32 6.76
CA ASP A 92 -4.56 -15.02 5.52
C ASP A 92 -3.32 -15.59 4.83
N PHE A 93 -2.18 -14.89 4.91
CA PHE A 93 -0.92 -15.40 4.37
C PHE A 93 -0.41 -16.65 5.11
N SER A 94 -0.49 -16.67 6.44
CA SER A 94 -0.15 -17.85 7.25
C SER A 94 -1.05 -19.03 6.89
N ASP A 95 -2.35 -18.80 6.75
CA ASP A 95 -3.32 -19.84 6.37
C ASP A 95 -3.03 -20.42 4.98
N LEU A 96 -2.65 -19.57 4.00
CA LEU A 96 -2.26 -20.02 2.66
C LEU A 96 -1.04 -20.96 2.68
N LEU A 97 -0.09 -20.70 3.58
CA LEU A 97 1.16 -21.46 3.67
C LEU A 97 1.09 -22.63 4.64
N ALA A 98 -0.01 -22.81 5.39
CA ALA A 98 -0.12 -23.77 6.49
C ALA A 98 0.26 -25.21 6.11
N ASN A 99 0.02 -25.62 4.87
CA ASN A 99 0.32 -26.96 4.36
C ASN A 99 1.62 -27.04 3.53
N THR A 100 2.46 -26.01 3.59
CA THR A 100 3.73 -25.92 2.84
C THR A 100 4.93 -26.08 3.77
N ASN A 101 6.14 -26.18 3.20
CA ASN A 101 7.36 -26.14 4.02
C ASN A 101 7.71 -24.73 4.49
N GLN A 102 7.15 -23.68 3.86
CA GLN A 102 7.36 -22.29 4.24
C GLN A 102 6.26 -21.75 5.18
N SER A 103 5.53 -22.64 5.85
CA SER A 103 4.55 -22.26 6.87
C SER A 103 5.22 -21.50 8.02
N PHE A 104 4.49 -20.58 8.63
CA PHE A 104 4.92 -19.88 9.83
C PHE A 104 3.73 -19.70 10.77
N GLU A 105 4.02 -19.65 12.07
CA GLU A 105 3.03 -19.43 13.13
C GLU A 105 3.01 -17.95 13.52
N ILE A 106 1.82 -17.46 13.88
CA ILE A 106 1.60 -16.11 14.38
C ILE A 106 1.37 -16.19 15.88
N GLY A 107 2.29 -15.64 16.66
CA GLY A 107 2.22 -15.48 18.10
C GLY A 107 1.97 -14.04 18.53
N TRP A 108 1.52 -13.88 19.77
CA TRP A 108 1.45 -12.60 20.46
C TRP A 108 2.36 -12.62 21.67
N ASN A 109 3.29 -11.69 21.75
CA ASN A 109 4.14 -11.51 22.90
C ASN A 109 3.48 -10.53 23.88
N ASP A 110 2.98 -11.05 24.99
CA ASP A 110 2.31 -10.21 25.98
C ASP A 110 3.23 -9.28 26.77
N VAL A 111 4.54 -9.53 26.76
CA VAL A 111 5.52 -8.69 27.46
C VAL A 111 5.90 -7.49 26.60
N SER A 112 6.26 -7.74 25.33
CA SER A 112 6.62 -6.65 24.40
C SER A 112 5.43 -6.03 23.68
N LYS A 113 4.23 -6.64 23.78
CA LYS A 113 2.99 -6.21 23.13
C LYS A 113 3.10 -6.17 21.60
N GLU A 114 3.67 -7.23 21.05
CA GLU A 114 4.04 -7.33 19.63
C GLU A 114 3.60 -8.67 19.02
N ILE A 115 3.46 -8.67 17.70
CA ILE A 115 3.25 -9.88 16.90
C ILE A 115 4.61 -10.53 16.67
N GLU A 116 4.74 -11.80 17.04
CA GLU A 116 5.91 -12.62 16.76
C GLU A 116 5.57 -13.67 15.71
N LEU A 117 6.48 -13.88 14.77
CA LEU A 117 6.34 -14.88 13.73
C LEU A 117 7.42 -15.94 13.92
N SER A 118 7.00 -17.20 13.87
CA SER A 118 7.90 -18.35 14.02
C SER A 118 7.87 -19.16 12.73
N SER A 119 8.98 -19.20 12.01
CA SER A 119 9.07 -19.94 10.75
C SER A 119 9.29 -21.45 10.98
N LYS A 120 8.84 -22.28 10.04
CA LYS A 120 9.13 -23.73 10.04
C LYS A 120 10.48 -24.06 9.40
N SER A 121 10.84 -23.36 8.32
CA SER A 121 12.04 -23.64 7.50
C SER A 121 13.15 -22.60 7.63
N GLY A 122 12.97 -21.60 8.50
CA GLY A 122 13.87 -20.45 8.65
C GLY A 122 13.38 -19.22 7.90
N ILE A 123 14.10 -18.12 8.11
CA ILE A 123 13.87 -16.82 7.47
C ILE A 123 15.01 -16.45 6.50
N ASN A 124 14.69 -15.67 5.46
CA ASN A 124 15.68 -15.01 4.62
C ASN A 124 16.31 -13.82 5.38
N THR A 125 17.60 -13.95 5.67
CA THR A 125 18.37 -12.93 6.38
C THR A 125 18.91 -11.83 5.48
N ASN A 126 18.86 -12.01 4.16
CA ASN A 126 19.27 -11.03 3.14
C ASN A 126 18.06 -10.23 2.60
N PHE A 127 17.10 -9.95 3.48
CA PHE A 127 15.90 -9.19 3.15
C PHE A 127 16.22 -7.72 2.88
N GLU A 128 15.70 -7.19 1.77
CA GLU A 128 15.67 -5.76 1.48
C GLU A 128 14.26 -5.37 1.00
N SER A 129 13.62 -4.44 1.71
CA SER A 129 12.30 -3.92 1.33
C SER A 129 12.43 -2.87 0.24
N THR A 130 11.64 -3.00 -0.82
CA THR A 130 11.47 -1.97 -1.86
C THR A 130 10.24 -1.13 -1.54
N LYS A 131 10.42 0.08 -1.00
CA LYS A 131 9.29 0.94 -0.64
C LYS A 131 8.77 1.72 -1.84
N ILE A 132 7.46 1.87 -1.92
CA ILE A 132 6.81 2.83 -2.85
C ILE A 132 6.32 4.05 -2.07
N SER A 133 6.28 5.22 -2.71
CA SER A 133 5.77 6.44 -2.08
C SER A 133 4.27 6.57 -2.36
N HIS A 134 3.44 6.42 -1.33
CA HIS A 134 2.00 6.62 -1.43
C HIS A 134 1.46 7.10 -0.08
N GLY A 135 0.62 8.14 -0.07
CA GLY A 135 0.20 8.86 1.15
C GLY A 135 -0.63 8.03 2.14
N SER A 136 -1.23 6.93 1.69
CA SER A 136 -1.99 6.00 2.53
C SER A 136 -1.15 4.86 3.14
N LEU A 137 0.14 4.77 2.77
CA LEU A 137 1.02 3.72 3.26
C LEU A 137 1.75 4.17 4.52
N SER A 138 2.05 3.21 5.39
CA SER A 138 2.84 3.39 6.60
C SER A 138 3.92 2.31 6.66
N ASP A 139 4.85 2.43 7.60
CA ASP A 139 5.81 1.37 7.89
C ASP A 139 5.45 0.70 9.21
N SER A 140 5.64 -0.61 9.30
CA SER A 140 5.41 -1.40 10.50
C SER A 140 6.57 -2.34 10.74
N TYR A 141 6.89 -2.55 12.02
CA TYR A 141 7.92 -3.49 12.43
C TYR A 141 7.27 -4.83 12.79
N ILE A 142 7.83 -5.90 12.25
CA ILE A 142 7.48 -7.27 12.62
C ILE A 142 8.72 -8.01 13.09
N LYS A 143 8.53 -8.96 14.00
CA LYS A 143 9.59 -9.82 14.49
C LYS A 143 9.38 -11.23 13.96
N ALA A 144 10.31 -11.74 13.16
CA ALA A 144 10.31 -13.12 12.67
C ALA A 144 11.60 -13.82 13.08
N ASP A 145 11.49 -14.98 13.75
CA ASP A 145 12.63 -15.76 14.29
C ASP A 145 13.66 -14.87 15.02
N ASP A 146 13.19 -14.07 15.98
CA ASP A 146 13.99 -13.12 16.76
C ASP A 146 14.68 -11.99 15.98
N ARG A 147 14.30 -11.78 14.72
CA ARG A 147 14.81 -10.70 13.88
C ARG A 147 13.72 -9.70 13.50
N TRP A 148 14.08 -8.42 13.58
CA TRP A 148 13.23 -7.30 13.20
C TRP A 148 13.27 -7.02 11.70
N PHE A 149 12.10 -6.81 11.12
CA PHE A 149 11.90 -6.40 9.74
C PHE A 149 10.97 -5.20 9.69
N GLU A 150 11.34 -4.20 8.89
CA GLU A 150 10.49 -3.06 8.58
C GLU A 150 9.80 -3.31 7.25
N ILE A 151 8.47 -3.27 7.25
CA ILE A 151 7.64 -3.59 6.08
C ILE A 151 6.62 -2.50 5.89
N GLN A 152 6.40 -2.16 4.63
CA GLN A 152 5.35 -1.22 4.26
C GLN A 152 3.97 -1.85 4.40
N THR A 153 3.07 -1.12 5.04
CA THR A 153 1.71 -1.55 5.37
C THR A 153 0.66 -0.55 4.93
N TYR A 154 -0.57 -1.06 4.81
CA TYR A 154 -1.78 -0.31 4.63
C TYR A 154 -2.78 -0.72 5.71
N SER A 155 -3.45 0.23 6.35
CA SER A 155 -4.47 -0.07 7.37
C SER A 155 -5.85 0.32 6.87
N ALA A 156 -6.78 -0.63 6.89
CA ALA A 156 -8.18 -0.42 6.54
C ALA A 156 -9.08 -1.35 7.39
N ASP A 157 -10.24 -0.85 7.79
CA ASP A 157 -11.25 -1.61 8.54
C ASP A 157 -10.69 -2.31 9.81
N GLY A 158 -9.76 -1.66 10.51
CA GLY A 158 -9.11 -2.23 11.69
C GLY A 158 -8.17 -3.41 11.42
N THR A 159 -7.85 -3.68 10.15
CA THR A 159 -6.89 -4.69 9.71
C THR A 159 -5.67 -4.03 9.08
N THR A 160 -4.49 -4.60 9.35
CA THR A 160 -3.23 -4.20 8.73
C THR A 160 -2.87 -5.18 7.62
N TYR A 161 -2.67 -4.64 6.42
CA TYR A 161 -2.27 -5.34 5.22
C TYR A 161 -0.79 -5.08 4.97
N PHE A 162 -0.03 -6.15 4.84
CA PHE A 162 1.42 -6.12 4.65
C PHE A 162 1.75 -6.32 3.18
N LYS A 163 2.78 -5.63 2.69
CA LYS A 163 3.29 -5.82 1.34
C LYS A 163 3.63 -7.30 1.09
N LEU A 164 2.87 -7.94 0.20
CA LEU A 164 2.92 -9.39 -0.04
C LEU A 164 4.34 -9.87 -0.39
N ARG A 165 5.01 -9.17 -1.30
CA ARG A 165 6.36 -9.55 -1.74
C ARG A 165 7.38 -9.50 -0.61
N ASP A 166 7.23 -8.56 0.31
CA ASP A 166 8.17 -8.39 1.41
C ASP A 166 8.00 -9.50 2.44
N ILE A 167 6.75 -9.75 2.87
CA ILE A 167 6.47 -10.84 3.82
C ILE A 167 6.79 -12.22 3.23
N ALA A 168 6.52 -12.43 1.94
CA ALA A 168 6.88 -13.66 1.25
C ALA A 168 8.40 -13.86 1.20
N ASN A 169 9.16 -12.81 0.88
CA ASN A 169 10.61 -12.89 0.82
C ASN A 169 11.23 -13.27 2.17
N ILE A 170 10.68 -12.76 3.29
CA ILE A 170 11.13 -13.12 4.64
C ILE A 170 11.05 -14.63 4.88
N PHE A 171 10.00 -15.29 4.39
CA PHE A 171 9.82 -16.73 4.54
C PHE A 171 10.33 -17.54 3.34
N GLY A 172 11.17 -16.95 2.47
CA GLY A 172 11.73 -17.64 1.32
C GLY A 172 10.68 -18.09 0.29
N VAL A 173 9.51 -17.44 0.27
CA VAL A 173 8.42 -17.72 -0.66
C VAL A 173 8.56 -16.85 -1.90
N GLU A 174 8.46 -17.48 -3.06
CA GLU A 174 8.50 -16.76 -4.34
C GLU A 174 7.10 -16.34 -4.79
N ILE A 175 6.99 -15.07 -5.20
CA ILE A 175 5.74 -14.48 -5.68
C ILE A 175 5.83 -14.19 -7.18
N GLY A 176 5.09 -14.97 -7.95
CA GLY A 176 4.86 -14.80 -9.39
C GLY A 176 3.54 -14.12 -9.70
N TRP A 177 3.33 -13.86 -10.99
CA TRP A 177 2.07 -13.34 -11.53
C TRP A 177 1.74 -14.06 -12.84
N ASP A 178 0.48 -14.45 -12.99
CA ASP A 178 -0.11 -14.98 -14.22
C ASP A 178 -1.38 -14.20 -14.58
N ALA A 179 -1.59 -13.94 -15.86
CA ALA A 179 -2.72 -13.14 -16.32
C ALA A 179 -4.09 -13.81 -16.10
N THR A 180 -4.13 -15.14 -16.01
CA THR A 180 -5.35 -15.94 -15.82
C THR A 180 -5.52 -16.35 -14.36
N ALA A 181 -4.44 -16.83 -13.73
CA ALA A 181 -4.43 -17.39 -12.38
C ALA A 181 -4.15 -16.35 -11.27
N GLY A 182 -3.73 -15.13 -11.63
CA GLY A 182 -3.47 -14.05 -10.68
C GLY A 182 -2.12 -14.22 -9.97
N ILE A 183 -2.12 -14.07 -8.65
CA ILE A 183 -0.89 -14.19 -7.84
C ILE A 183 -0.49 -15.66 -7.79
N ILE A 184 0.77 -15.96 -8.14
CA ILE A 184 1.33 -17.30 -8.01
C ILE A 184 2.24 -17.33 -6.80
N VAL A 185 2.03 -18.28 -5.89
CA VAL A 185 2.83 -18.51 -4.70
C VAL A 185 3.53 -19.86 -4.86
N THR A 186 4.85 -19.82 -4.88
CA THR A 186 5.70 -21.01 -4.91
C THR A 186 6.33 -21.16 -3.54
N ALA A 187 5.87 -22.16 -2.79
CA ALA A 187 6.32 -22.45 -1.43
C ALA A 187 6.65 -23.95 -1.34
N GLU A 188 7.89 -24.29 -1.72
CA GLU A 188 8.44 -25.65 -1.68
C GLU A 188 9.12 -25.97 -0.36
#